data_AF-A0A2V6N7E9-F1
#
_entry.id   AF-A0A2V6N7E9-F1
#
_cell.length_a   1.000
_cell.length_b   1.000
_cell.length_c   1.000
_cell.angle_alpha   90.00
_cell.angle_beta   90.00
_cell.angle_gamma   90.00
#
_symmetry.space_group_name_H-M   'P 1'
#
loop_
_entity.id
_entity.type
_entity.pdbx_description
1 polymer ?
#
loop_
_entity_poly.entity_id
_entity_poly.type
_entity_poly.pdbx_seq_one_letter_code
_entity_poly.pdbx_strand_id
1 'polypeptide(L)' 'MSAYIIVEIEIIDPVGFEEYKKRVVPIVEKYGGKYIAVSDRVETLEGDWKPKRIVVLQFESMERAKEWYNCEEYR' A
#
# COMPACT_ATOMS: atom_id res chain seq x y z
N MET A 1 18.62 2.69 4.76
CA MET A 1 17.89 1.53 5.34
C MET A 1 16.51 1.50 4.69
N SER A 2 15.99 0.31 4.37
CA SER A 2 14.67 0.19 3.76
C SER A 2 13.57 0.79 4.63
N ALA A 3 12.54 1.35 3.99
CA ALA A 3 11.34 1.83 4.65
C ALA A 3 10.13 1.02 4.19
N TYR A 4 9.11 0.96 5.05
CA TYR A 4 7.89 0.21 4.78
C TYR A 4 6.67 1.08 4.99
N ILE A 5 5.73 1.01 4.04
CA ILE A 5 4.39 1.58 4.19
C ILE A 5 3.42 0.42 4.34
N ILE A 6 2.63 0.47 5.41
CA ILE A 6 1.62 -0.55 5.73
C ILE A 6 0.26 0.13 5.62
N VAL A 7 -0.60 -0.41 4.76
CA VAL A 7 -1.92 0.14 4.48
C VAL A 7 -2.97 -0.91 4.78
N GLU A 8 -3.95 -0.55 5.60
CA GLU A 8 -5.21 -1.29 5.71
C GLU A 8 -6.22 -0.72 4.73
N ILE A 9 -6.90 -1.61 3.99
CA ILE A 9 -7.90 -1.23 3.00
C ILE A 9 -9.21 -1.95 3.29
N GLU A 10 -10.29 -1.18 3.42
CA GLU A 10 -11.65 -1.68 3.28
C GLU A 10 -12.19 -1.31 1.90
N ILE A 11 -12.56 -2.33 1.11
CA ILE A 11 -13.10 -2.13 -0.24
C ILE A 11 -14.62 -2.01 -0.13
N ILE A 12 -15.14 -0.79 -0.21
CA ILE A 12 -16.58 -0.51 -0.23
C ILE A 12 -17.15 -0.38 -1.66
N ASP A 13 -16.30 -0.05 -2.63
CA ASP A 13 -16.63 0.01 -4.06
C ASP A 13 -15.57 -0.78 -4.86
N PRO A 14 -15.88 -2.02 -5.28
CA PRO A 14 -14.94 -2.85 -6.03
C PRO A 14 -14.54 -2.27 -7.39
N VAL A 15 -15.44 -1.54 -8.06
CA VAL A 15 -15.17 -0.99 -9.40
C VAL A 15 -14.23 0.21 -9.28
N GLY A 16 -14.54 1.16 -8.38
CA GLY A 16 -13.66 2.29 -8.10
C GLY A 16 -12.29 1.86 -7.58
N PHE A 17 -12.24 0.78 -6.77
CA PHE A 17 -10.97 0.24 -6.28
C PHE A 17 -10.09 -0.33 -7.40
N GLU A 18 -10.67 -0.98 -8.41
CA GLU A 18 -9.89 -1.52 -9.54
C GLU A 18 -9.27 -0.39 -10.37
N GLU A 19 -10.00 0.69 -10.60
CA GLU A 19 -9.47 1.88 -11.29
C GLU A 19 -8.38 2.58 -10.47
N TYR A 20 -8.58 2.70 -9.15
CA TYR A 20 -7.55 3.22 -8.23
C TYR A 20 -6.26 2.39 -8.32
N LYS A 21 -6.36 1.05 -8.28
CA LYS A 21 -5.19 0.16 -8.39
C LYS A 21 -4.42 0.39 -9.69
N LYS A 22 -5.13 0.42 -10.84
CA LYS A 22 -4.50 0.63 -12.16
C LYS A 22 -3.73 1.95 -12.20
N ARG A 23 -4.22 2.99 -11.53
CA ARG A 23 -3.55 4.29 -11.40
C ARG A 23 -2.34 4.24 -10.47
N VAL A 24 -2.48 3.60 -9.31
CA VAL A 24 -1.47 3.69 -8.23
C VAL A 24 -0.28 2.76 -8.42
N VAL A 25 -0.47 1.55 -8.95
CA VAL A 25 0.62 0.57 -9.11
C VAL A 25 1.80 1.16 -9.90
N PRO A 26 1.60 1.79 -11.09
CA PRO A 26 2.70 2.39 -11.84
C PRO A 26 3.40 3.53 -11.09
N ILE A 27 2.66 4.27 -10.25
CA ILE A 27 3.23 5.36 -9.44
C ILE A 27 4.10 4.78 -8.33
N VAL A 28 3.65 3.72 -7.63
CA VAL A 28 4.49 3.03 -6.63
C VAL A 28 5.81 2.58 -7.26
N GLU A 29 5.76 1.94 -8.42
CA GLU A 29 6.94 1.47 -9.15
C GLU A 29 7.87 2.62 -9.58
N LYS A 30 7.30 3.74 -10.05
CA LYS A 30 8.06 4.95 -10.43
C LYS A 30 8.94 5.48 -9.30
N TYR A 31 8.47 5.39 -8.05
CA TYR A 31 9.22 5.83 -6.87
C TYR A 31 10.06 4.71 -6.23
N GLY A 32 10.21 3.57 -6.91
CA GLY A 32 11.02 2.43 -6.44
C GLY A 32 10.35 1.59 -5.36
N GLY A 33 9.04 1.76 -5.17
CA GLY A 33 8.25 0.95 -4.24
C GLY A 33 8.05 -0.47 -4.76
N LYS A 34 8.10 -1.44 -3.86
CA LYS A 34 7.88 -2.87 -4.15
C LYS A 34 6.75 -3.41 -3.28
N TYR A 35 5.78 -4.08 -3.90
CA TYR A 35 4.76 -4.82 -3.18
C TYR A 35 5.37 -6.10 -2.60
N ILE A 36 5.46 -6.18 -1.27
CA ILE A 36 6.02 -7.36 -0.58
C ILE A 36 4.93 -8.22 0.07
N ALA A 37 3.77 -7.64 0.38
CA ALA A 37 2.59 -8.37 0.81
C ALA A 37 1.31 -7.65 0.36
N VAL A 38 0.36 -8.42 -0.17
CA VAL A 38 -1.02 -7.98 -0.45
C VAL A 38 -1.94 -9.13 -0.10
N SER A 39 -2.73 -8.99 0.96
CA SER A 39 -3.62 -10.08 1.40
C SER A 39 -4.93 -9.53 1.98
N ASP A 40 -6.04 -10.13 1.57
CA ASP A 40 -7.36 -10.03 2.20
C ASP A 40 -7.64 -11.18 3.18
N ARG A 41 -6.69 -12.13 3.30
CA ARG A 41 -6.68 -13.20 4.30
C ARG A 41 -5.68 -12.83 5.39
N VAL A 42 -6.17 -12.19 6.44
CA VAL A 42 -5.36 -11.78 7.58
C VAL A 42 -5.87 -12.48 8.84
N GLU A 43 -4.94 -13.10 9.57
CA GLU A 43 -5.20 -13.75 10.85
C GLU A 43 -4.52 -12.96 11.97
N THR A 44 -5.29 -12.50 12.94
CA THR A 44 -4.79 -11.78 14.10
C THR A 44 -4.35 -12.78 15.16
N LEU A 45 -3.03 -12.89 15.38
CA LEU A 45 -2.47 -13.80 16.39
C LEU A 45 -2.58 -13.21 17.81
N GLU A 46 -2.38 -11.90 17.95
CA GLU A 46 -2.42 -11.18 19.22
C GLU A 46 -3.05 -9.79 19.05
N GLY A 47 -3.81 -9.33 20.04
CA GLY A 47 -4.51 -8.04 20.03
C GLY A 47 -5.87 -8.05 19.32
N ASP A 48 -6.46 -6.87 19.16
CA ASP A 48 -7.85 -6.70 18.68
C ASP A 48 -7.96 -6.12 17.26
N TRP A 49 -6.84 -5.92 16.57
CA TRP A 49 -6.84 -5.39 15.21
C TRP A 49 -7.38 -6.44 14.24
N LYS A 50 -8.44 -6.11 13.49
CA LYS A 50 -9.12 -7.03 12.55
C LYS A 50 -9.14 -6.44 11.13
N PRO A 51 -7.98 -6.32 10.47
CA PRO A 51 -7.93 -5.68 9.16
C PRO A 51 -8.59 -6.53 8.09
N LYS A 52 -9.30 -5.87 7.17
CA LYS A 52 -9.96 -6.56 6.03
C LYS A 52 -8.99 -6.89 4.90
N ARG A 53 -8.00 -6.03 4.68
CA ARG A 53 -6.94 -6.22 3.69
C ARG A 53 -5.71 -5.44 4.10
N ILE A 54 -4.54 -6.06 4.00
CA ILE A 54 -3.25 -5.42 4.25
C ILE A 54 -2.43 -5.36 2.96
N VAL A 55 -1.82 -4.21 2.72
CA VAL A 55 -0.79 -3.98 1.71
C VAL A 55 0.48 -3.51 2.41
N VAL A 56 1.60 -4.15 2.09
CA VAL A 56 2.93 -3.73 2.56
C VAL A 56 3.79 -3.40 1.34
N LEU A 57 4.26 -2.16 1.31
CA LEU A 57 5.20 -1.64 0.31
C LEU A 57 6.57 -1.48 0.95
N GLN A 58 7.62 -1.90 0.24
CA GLN A 58 9.01 -1.65 0.61
C GLN A 58 9.62 -0.59 -0.32
N PHE A 59 10.33 0.36 0.27
CA PHE A 59 11.14 1.36 -0.43
C PHE A 59 12.61 1.27 0.02
N GLU A 60 13.53 1.78 -0.79
CA GLU A 60 14.96 1.80 -0.47
C GLU A 60 15.31 2.70 0.73
N SER A 61 14.50 3.75 0.96
CA SER A 61 14.66 4.69 2.07
C SER A 61 13.34 5.34 2.50
N MET A 62 13.35 5.97 3.68
CA MET A 62 12.18 6.70 4.22
C MET A 62 11.86 7.94 3.38
N GLU A 63 12.87 8.58 2.81
CA GLU A 63 12.73 9.71 1.90
C GLU A 63 11.94 9.30 0.65
N ARG A 64 12.30 8.17 0.01
CA ARG A 64 11.58 7.65 -1.16
C ARG A 64 10.13 7.28 -0.86
N ALA A 65 9.88 6.65 0.28
CA ALA A 65 8.54 6.34 0.76
C ALA A 65 7.69 7.62 0.91
N LYS A 66 8.28 8.69 1.45
CA LYS A 66 7.60 9.99 1.60
C LYS A 66 7.43 10.72 0.27
N GLU A 67 8.41 10.67 -0.64
CA GLU A 67 8.29 11.25 -1.99
C GLU A 67 7.09 10.65 -2.73
N TRP A 68 6.96 9.32 -2.69
CA TRP A 68 5.82 8.62 -3.26
C TRP A 68 4.49 9.07 -2.63
N TYR A 69 4.40 9.05 -1.29
CA TYR A 69 3.14 9.36 -0.60
C TYR A 69 2.69 10.82 -0.80
N ASN A 70 3.63 11.74 -1.03
CA ASN A 70 3.34 13.16 -1.19
C ASN A 70 3.31 13.64 -2.65
N CYS A 71 3.51 12.77 -3.64
CA CYS A 71 3.52 13.20 -5.04
C CYS A 71 2.11 13.56 -5.55
N GLU A 72 2.05 14.52 -6.48
CA GLU A 72 0.78 14.97 -7.06
C GLU A 72 0.08 13.86 -7.83
N GLU A 73 0.82 12.96 -8.48
CA GLU A 73 0.23 11.86 -9.24
C GLU A 73 -0.55 10.86 -8.35
N TYR A 74 -0.13 10.70 -7.09
CA TYR A 74 -0.78 9.79 -6.13
C TYR A 74 -2.00 10.40 -5.44
N ARG A 75 -1.98 11.72 -5.20
CA ARG A 75 -3.02 12.44 -4.45
C ARG A 75 -4.42 12.40 -5.11
#